data_AF-A0A7Y1SLI7-F1
#
_entry.id   AF-A0A7Y1SLI7-F1
#
_cell.length_a   1.000
_cell.length_b   1.000
_cell.length_c   1.000
_cell.angle_alpha   90.00
_cell.angle_beta   90.00
_cell.angle_gamma   90.00
#
_symmetry.space_group_name_H-M   'P 1'
#
loop_
_entity.id
_entity.type
_entity.pdbx_description
1 polymer ?
#
loop_
_entity_poly.entity_id
_entity_poly.type
_entity_poly.pdbx_seq_one_letter_code
_entity_poly.pdbx_strand_id
1 'polypeptide(L)'
;MDRSAMSAAAALELTEEIKDEAPESSVRRSLAKRLADVICIPASQITPQERHMAGDVLVELLRDADIQLRSGVAKRLVMLNEAPRTILVILAKDEIEVAKHVLEESKSLTDSDLIQIARKVKTEHRKMIAQRRKISDAVVDVLVEFLEQEVVETLLLNKGANFSETAIQRILTVSRNCQPYVKLLAKREELRPSHGLTMFWWADGQNRKTILHRFGVTRAILQTSCADLYPRAAAEGWNDAAVRKALQFIERRQRNRAAAERSEFESLEAAIDEAARTGLTKKLSQEISYMAGIKPATGAQIMTDPTGEPLGVLCKAPGLKREYLLKMWKAIGKTEALDDGTPNPELENLIAVYDAISTDNAQTVLRYWNWSLTSSLTPEVLQYIKKGVIPREEDFGAAAITAALVFGNRK
;
A
#
# COMPACT_ATOMS: atom_id res chain seq x y z
N MET A 1 52.58 52.81 -29.47
CA MET A 1 52.61 52.46 -28.03
C MET A 1 51.69 53.44 -27.35
N ASP A 2 50.42 53.05 -27.21
CA ASP A 2 49.34 53.94 -26.79
C ASP A 2 48.81 53.47 -25.44
N ARG A 3 48.87 54.37 -24.46
CA ARG A 3 48.26 54.23 -23.14
C ARG A 3 46.80 54.62 -23.31
N SER A 4 45.90 53.66 -23.45
CA SER A 4 44.46 53.96 -23.37
C SER A 4 43.71 52.97 -22.48
N ALA A 5 43.28 53.52 -21.34
CA ALA A 5 42.02 53.26 -20.68
C ALA A 5 41.61 51.78 -20.45
N MET A 6 42.25 51.13 -19.47
CA MET A 6 41.47 50.27 -18.58
C MET A 6 40.54 51.17 -17.77
N SER A 7 39.28 51.19 -18.16
CA SER A 7 38.18 51.76 -17.38
C SER A 7 38.28 51.26 -15.93
N ALA A 8 38.63 52.17 -15.03
CA ALA A 8 38.47 51.96 -13.60
C ALA A 8 36.97 51.88 -13.35
N ALA A 9 36.44 50.65 -13.27
CA ALA A 9 35.07 50.42 -12.85
C ALA A 9 34.89 51.10 -11.49
N ALA A 10 33.94 52.01 -11.40
CA ALA A 10 33.60 52.67 -10.14
C ALA A 10 33.32 51.59 -9.09
N ALA A 11 34.13 51.58 -8.02
CA ALA A 11 33.90 50.70 -6.89
C ALA A 11 32.51 51.01 -6.30
N LEU A 12 31.84 49.98 -5.78
CA LEU A 12 30.50 50.12 -5.23
C LEU A 12 30.56 50.99 -3.96
N GLU A 13 30.03 52.22 -4.02
CA GLU A 13 29.88 53.10 -2.86
C GLU A 13 28.64 52.68 -2.07
N LEU A 14 28.81 52.27 -0.81
CA LEU A 14 27.77 51.64 0.04
C LEU A 14 26.71 52.63 0.58
N THR A 15 26.50 53.78 -0.04
CA THR A 15 25.82 54.94 0.59
C THR A 15 24.45 55.29 0.04
N GLU A 16 23.93 54.65 -1.01
CA GLU A 16 22.61 54.99 -1.55
C GLU A 16 21.55 53.93 -1.24
N GLU A 17 20.42 54.37 -0.68
CA GLU A 17 19.20 53.57 -0.53
C GLU A 17 18.74 53.09 -1.91
N ILE A 18 18.73 51.76 -2.08
CA ILE A 18 18.34 51.09 -3.31
C ILE A 18 16.83 51.28 -3.52
N LYS A 19 16.42 51.91 -4.63
CA LYS A 19 15.01 52.00 -5.03
C LYS A 19 14.53 50.65 -5.57
N ASP A 20 13.46 50.11 -4.98
CA ASP A 20 12.94 48.74 -5.22
C ASP A 20 12.35 48.48 -6.63
N GLU A 21 12.13 49.49 -7.47
CA GLU A 21 11.37 49.35 -8.73
C GLU A 21 12.23 49.53 -10.00
N ALA A 22 13.38 48.85 -10.09
CA ALA A 22 14.16 48.81 -11.35
C ALA A 22 13.86 47.53 -12.16
N PRO A 23 13.72 47.62 -13.52
CA PRO A 23 13.53 46.46 -14.37
C PRO A 23 14.71 45.47 -14.25
N GLU A 24 14.46 44.17 -14.48
CA GLU A 24 15.49 43.12 -14.32
C GLU A 24 16.79 43.45 -15.08
N SER A 25 17.83 43.74 -14.30
CA SER A 25 19.15 44.10 -14.82
C SER A 25 19.81 42.93 -15.55
N SER A 26 20.33 43.17 -16.76
CA SER A 26 21.20 42.22 -17.48
C SER A 26 22.46 41.84 -16.68
N VAL A 27 22.86 42.71 -15.75
CA VAL A 27 23.95 42.48 -14.79
C VAL A 27 23.53 41.45 -13.75
N ARG A 28 22.29 41.48 -13.23
CA ARG A 28 21.77 40.48 -12.28
C ARG A 28 21.83 39.08 -12.89
N ARG A 29 21.30 38.91 -14.11
CA ARG A 29 21.37 37.64 -14.85
C ARG A 29 22.80 37.14 -15.02
N SER A 30 23.70 38.04 -15.39
CA SER A 30 25.11 37.72 -15.61
C SER A 30 25.84 37.37 -14.30
N LEU A 31 25.53 38.06 -13.20
CA LEU A 31 26.08 37.80 -11.87
C LEU A 31 25.56 36.49 -11.30
N ALA A 32 24.26 36.23 -11.36
CA ALA A 32 23.67 34.96 -10.93
C ALA A 32 24.26 33.78 -11.72
N LYS A 33 24.46 33.96 -13.03
CA LYS A 33 25.14 32.97 -13.86
C LYS A 33 26.57 32.72 -13.37
N ARG A 34 27.38 33.77 -13.17
CA ARG A 34 28.76 33.66 -12.69
C ARG A 34 28.87 33.04 -11.29
N LEU A 35 27.97 33.38 -10.37
CA LEU A 35 27.95 32.78 -9.04
C LEU A 35 27.58 31.30 -9.11
N ALA A 36 26.61 30.93 -9.96
CA ALA A 36 26.33 29.53 -10.23
C ALA A 36 27.55 28.81 -10.86
N ASP A 37 28.29 29.46 -11.76
CA ASP A 37 29.57 28.96 -12.30
C ASP A 37 30.60 28.71 -11.19
N VAL A 38 30.77 29.66 -10.27
CA VAL A 38 31.69 29.55 -9.12
C VAL A 38 31.30 28.37 -8.23
N ILE A 39 30.01 28.16 -7.97
CA ILE A 39 29.52 27.01 -7.21
C ILE A 39 29.82 25.69 -7.91
N CYS A 40 29.83 25.68 -9.25
CA CYS A 40 30.15 24.51 -10.06
C CYS A 40 31.65 24.16 -10.12
N ILE A 41 32.55 24.99 -9.57
CA ILE A 41 33.99 24.73 -9.60
C ILE A 41 34.32 23.47 -8.77
N PRO A 42 35.16 22.54 -9.29
CA PRO A 42 35.59 21.35 -8.55
C PRO A 42 36.20 21.68 -7.18
N ALA A 43 36.00 20.80 -6.19
CA ALA A 43 36.49 21.02 -4.82
C ALA A 43 38.01 21.21 -4.69
N SER A 44 38.78 20.78 -5.70
CA SER A 44 40.24 21.01 -5.77
C SER A 44 40.64 22.44 -6.09
N GLN A 45 39.70 23.30 -6.54
CA GLN A 45 39.98 24.64 -7.06
C GLN A 45 39.26 25.76 -6.30
N ILE A 46 38.34 25.42 -5.38
CA ILE A 46 37.62 26.39 -4.56
C ILE A 46 37.49 25.85 -3.14
N THR A 47 37.70 26.71 -2.15
CA THR A 47 37.49 26.32 -0.76
C THR A 47 36.00 26.11 -0.48
N PRO A 48 35.61 25.23 0.47
CA PRO A 48 34.22 25.11 0.89
C PRO A 48 33.63 26.47 1.30
N GLN A 49 34.39 27.32 1.99
CA GLN A 49 33.95 28.62 2.46
C GLN A 49 33.59 29.56 1.30
N GLU A 50 34.45 29.71 0.29
CA GLU A 50 34.15 30.53 -0.90
C GLU A 50 32.93 30.02 -1.66
N ARG A 51 32.75 28.70 -1.72
CA ARG A 51 31.55 28.10 -2.33
C ARG A 51 30.28 28.45 -1.55
N HIS A 52 30.32 28.44 -0.22
CA HIS A 52 29.19 28.87 0.60
C HIS A 52 28.90 30.36 0.41
N MET A 53 29.92 31.22 0.40
CA MET A 53 29.75 32.67 0.16
C MET A 53 29.10 32.94 -1.20
N ALA A 54 29.55 32.27 -2.26
CA ALA A 54 28.92 32.37 -3.58
C ALA A 54 27.46 31.91 -3.57
N GLY A 55 27.15 30.87 -2.78
CA GLY A 55 25.80 30.39 -2.52
C GLY A 55 24.92 31.42 -1.82
N ASP A 56 25.40 32.04 -0.74
CA ASP A 56 24.64 33.02 0.04
C ASP A 56 24.28 34.26 -0.80
N VAL A 57 25.25 34.77 -1.58
CA VAL A 57 24.99 35.90 -2.50
C VAL A 57 24.01 35.48 -3.60
N LEU A 58 24.14 34.26 -4.14
CA LEU A 58 23.22 33.77 -5.16
C LEU A 58 21.79 33.63 -4.62
N VAL A 59 21.61 33.18 -3.38
CA VAL A 59 20.29 33.10 -2.74
C VAL A 59 19.58 34.44 -2.71
N GLU A 60 20.29 35.51 -2.30
CA GLU A 60 19.70 36.86 -2.28
C GLU A 60 19.34 37.35 -3.69
N LEU A 61 20.21 37.10 -4.69
CA LEU A 61 19.91 37.48 -6.07
C LEU A 61 18.71 36.75 -6.67
N LEU A 62 18.46 35.51 -6.24
CA LEU A 62 17.35 34.72 -6.76
C LEU A 62 16.00 35.09 -6.13
N ARG A 63 15.97 35.78 -4.98
CA ARG A 63 14.72 36.20 -4.33
C ARG A 63 13.83 37.02 -5.27
N ASP A 64 14.44 37.92 -6.04
CA ASP A 64 13.74 38.83 -6.95
C ASP A 64 14.04 38.54 -8.44
N ALA A 65 14.53 37.34 -8.74
CA ALA A 65 14.80 36.90 -10.11
C ALA A 65 13.53 36.34 -10.77
N ASP A 66 13.41 36.46 -12.09
CA ASP A 66 12.35 35.76 -12.82
C ASP A 66 12.49 34.22 -12.77
N ILE A 67 11.41 33.53 -13.11
CA ILE A 67 11.35 32.06 -13.10
C ILE A 67 12.36 31.41 -14.06
N GLN A 68 12.69 32.09 -15.17
CA GLN A 68 13.61 31.57 -16.18
C GLN A 68 15.04 31.53 -15.65
N LEU A 69 15.47 32.57 -14.93
CA LEU A 69 16.77 32.63 -14.29
C LEU A 69 16.86 31.62 -13.15
N ARG A 70 15.84 31.52 -12.29
CA ARG A 70 15.82 30.53 -11.20
C ARG A 70 15.86 29.09 -11.73
N SER A 71 15.07 28.79 -12.77
CA SER A 71 15.10 27.47 -13.44
C SER A 71 16.46 27.19 -14.08
N GLY A 72 17.06 28.20 -14.73
CA GLY A 72 18.40 28.12 -15.31
C GLY A 72 19.46 27.78 -14.26
N VAL A 73 19.41 28.41 -13.09
CA VAL A 73 20.32 28.11 -11.98
C VAL A 73 20.07 26.70 -11.42
N ALA A 74 18.81 26.31 -11.20
CA ALA A 74 18.46 24.97 -10.72
C ALA A 74 19.05 23.86 -11.60
N LYS A 75 18.90 23.94 -12.93
CA LYS A 75 19.47 22.97 -13.87
C LYS A 75 20.98 22.81 -13.73
N ARG A 76 21.68 23.91 -13.45
CA ARG A 76 23.15 23.89 -13.33
C ARG A 76 23.60 23.25 -12.04
N LEU A 77 22.95 23.59 -10.93
CA LEU A 77 23.34 23.12 -9.60
C LEU A 77 23.07 21.63 -9.38
N VAL A 78 22.06 21.07 -10.05
CA VAL A 78 21.68 19.66 -9.94
C VAL A 78 22.77 18.69 -10.39
N MET A 79 23.64 19.11 -11.31
CA MET A 79 24.75 18.30 -11.81
C MET A 79 25.90 18.16 -10.79
N LEU A 80 25.85 18.89 -9.68
CA LEU A 80 26.91 18.92 -8.66
C LEU A 80 26.53 18.06 -7.46
N ASN A 81 27.45 17.18 -7.06
CA ASN A 81 27.30 16.41 -5.81
C ASN A 81 27.48 17.27 -4.55
N GLU A 82 28.09 18.46 -4.66
CA GLU A 82 28.46 19.32 -3.53
C GLU A 82 27.84 20.73 -3.63
N ALA A 83 26.71 20.86 -4.34
CA ALA A 83 25.97 22.12 -4.37
C ALA A 83 25.53 22.52 -2.94
N PRO A 84 25.64 23.82 -2.56
CA PRO A 84 25.25 24.29 -1.23
C PRO A 84 23.80 23.92 -0.90
N ARG A 85 23.59 23.33 0.29
CA ARG A 85 22.29 22.80 0.70
C ARG A 85 21.21 23.89 0.78
N THR A 86 21.56 25.08 1.27
CA THR A 86 20.63 26.21 1.44
C THR A 86 19.93 26.58 0.15
N ILE A 87 20.68 26.77 -0.95
CA ILE A 87 20.10 27.15 -2.24
C ILE A 87 19.26 26.02 -2.84
N LEU A 88 19.68 24.76 -2.70
CA LEU A 88 18.91 23.62 -3.19
C LEU A 88 17.55 23.51 -2.49
N VAL A 89 17.50 23.70 -1.17
CA VAL A 89 16.24 23.64 -0.40
C VAL A 89 15.30 24.80 -0.77
N ILE A 90 15.82 25.98 -1.10
CA ILE A 90 15.03 27.12 -1.57
C ILE A 90 14.44 26.80 -2.95
N LEU A 91 15.28 26.40 -3.91
CA LEU A 91 14.85 26.06 -5.27
C LEU A 91 13.86 24.88 -5.28
N ALA A 92 14.02 23.91 -4.38
CA ALA A 92 13.13 22.76 -4.25
C ALA A 92 11.71 23.12 -3.74
N LYS A 93 11.53 24.30 -3.15
CA LYS A 93 10.23 24.80 -2.65
C LYS A 93 9.62 25.89 -3.53
N ASP A 94 10.33 26.28 -4.58
CA ASP A 94 9.90 27.27 -5.57
C ASP A 94 8.76 26.74 -6.45
N GLU A 95 8.32 27.49 -7.45
CA GLU A 95 7.40 27.02 -8.47
C GLU A 95 7.89 25.73 -9.14
N ILE A 96 6.95 24.87 -9.54
CA ILE A 96 7.26 23.52 -10.01
C ILE A 96 8.23 23.50 -11.21
N GLU A 97 8.18 24.53 -12.06
CA GLU A 97 9.08 24.70 -13.21
C GLU A 97 10.56 24.80 -12.83
N VAL A 98 10.84 25.30 -11.62
CA VAL A 98 12.18 25.39 -11.03
C VAL A 98 12.47 24.15 -10.19
N ALA A 99 11.54 23.82 -9.29
CA ALA A 99 11.72 22.79 -8.28
C ALA A 99 11.91 21.39 -8.87
N LYS A 100 11.24 21.06 -10.00
CA LYS A 100 11.33 19.73 -10.63
C LYS A 100 12.76 19.28 -10.88
N HIS A 101 13.63 20.20 -11.31
CA HIS A 101 15.03 19.90 -11.60
C HIS A 101 15.77 19.45 -10.33
N VAL A 102 15.52 20.10 -9.21
CA VAL A 102 16.17 19.79 -7.94
C VAL A 102 15.58 18.53 -7.32
N LEU A 103 14.26 18.39 -7.30
CA LEU A 103 13.57 17.31 -6.63
C LEU A 103 13.79 15.95 -7.30
N GLU A 104 13.87 15.89 -8.62
CA GLU A 104 14.02 14.63 -9.37
C GLU A 104 15.47 14.14 -9.38
N GLU A 105 16.43 15.02 -9.65
CA GLU A 105 17.80 14.63 -10.03
C GLU A 105 18.86 14.90 -8.96
N SER A 106 18.63 15.83 -8.02
CA SER A 106 19.66 16.23 -7.07
C SER A 106 20.05 15.09 -6.12
N LYS A 107 21.35 14.80 -6.04
CA LYS A 107 21.94 13.82 -5.11
C LYS A 107 22.31 14.41 -3.76
N SER A 108 22.34 15.74 -3.65
CA SER A 108 22.81 16.46 -2.46
C SER A 108 21.70 16.65 -1.42
N LEU A 109 20.44 16.43 -1.79
CA LEU A 109 19.30 16.43 -0.86
C LEU A 109 19.26 15.12 -0.07
N THR A 110 19.30 15.24 1.26
CA THR A 110 19.16 14.12 2.18
C THR A 110 17.69 13.75 2.38
N ASP A 111 17.41 12.56 2.91
CA ASP A 111 16.04 12.17 3.28
C ASP A 111 15.38 13.17 4.24
N SER A 112 16.16 13.72 5.19
CA SER A 112 15.68 14.76 6.09
C SER A 112 15.27 16.03 5.34
N ASP A 113 15.96 16.39 4.25
CA ASP A 113 15.56 17.53 3.41
C ASP A 113 14.26 17.22 2.68
N LEU A 114 14.20 16.06 2.03
CA LEU A 114 13.03 15.64 1.26
C LEU A 114 11.77 15.60 2.14
N ILE A 115 11.89 15.09 3.36
CA ILE A 115 10.81 15.09 4.36
C ILE A 115 10.36 16.52 4.71
N GLN A 116 11.30 17.41 5.02
CA GLN A 116 10.98 18.79 5.36
C GLN A 116 10.38 19.57 4.18
N ILE A 117 10.84 19.29 2.96
CA ILE A 117 10.32 19.88 1.73
C ILE A 117 8.91 19.36 1.47
N ALA A 118 8.69 18.03 1.48
CA ALA A 118 7.40 17.39 1.21
C ALA A 118 6.25 17.95 2.06
N ARG A 119 6.54 18.33 3.31
CA ARG A 119 5.58 18.93 4.25
C ARG A 119 5.18 20.38 3.93
N LYS A 120 5.93 21.09 3.09
CA LYS A 120 5.76 22.53 2.83
C LYS A 120 5.37 22.85 1.38
N VAL A 121 5.31 21.85 0.51
CA VAL A 121 5.11 22.01 -0.94
C VAL A 121 3.74 21.48 -1.40
N LYS A 122 3.43 21.66 -2.69
CA LYS A 122 2.19 21.17 -3.33
C LYS A 122 2.34 19.73 -3.82
N THR A 123 1.24 19.15 -4.29
CA THR A 123 1.15 17.79 -4.85
C THR A 123 2.18 17.53 -5.96
N GLU A 124 2.36 18.50 -6.86
CA GLU A 124 3.27 18.38 -8.01
C GLU A 124 4.72 18.16 -7.57
N HIS A 125 5.17 18.87 -6.53
CA HIS A 125 6.50 18.69 -5.94
C HIS A 125 6.65 17.31 -5.29
N ARG A 126 5.65 16.88 -4.50
CA ARG A 126 5.65 15.54 -3.90
C ARG A 126 5.71 14.44 -4.94
N LYS A 127 5.05 14.63 -6.09
CA LYS A 127 5.16 13.72 -7.24
C LYS A 127 6.58 13.67 -7.80
N MET A 128 7.29 14.79 -7.92
CA MET A 128 8.70 14.79 -8.34
C MET A 128 9.59 14.03 -7.35
N ILE A 129 9.36 14.20 -6.05
CA ILE A 129 10.07 13.41 -5.02
C ILE A 129 9.77 11.92 -5.21
N ALA A 130 8.51 11.55 -5.46
CA ALA A 130 8.08 10.17 -5.68
C ALA A 130 8.67 9.51 -6.94
N GLN A 131 9.11 10.29 -7.93
CA GLN A 131 9.73 9.81 -9.17
C GLN A 131 11.23 9.53 -9.04
N ARG A 132 11.87 9.95 -7.94
CA ARG A 132 13.30 9.71 -7.71
C ARG A 132 13.65 8.24 -7.82
N ARG A 133 14.80 7.92 -8.42
CA ARG A 133 15.25 6.55 -8.68
C ARG A 133 15.29 5.66 -7.43
N LYS A 134 15.60 6.23 -6.26
CA LYS A 134 15.60 5.56 -4.96
C LYS A 134 14.97 6.46 -3.92
N ILE A 135 14.08 5.89 -3.11
CA ILE A 135 13.38 6.62 -2.04
C ILE A 135 13.30 5.69 -0.83
N SER A 136 13.74 6.18 0.33
CA SER A 136 13.63 5.44 1.58
C SER A 136 12.18 5.38 2.07
N ASP A 137 11.91 4.39 2.93
CA ASP A 137 10.63 4.24 3.60
C ASP A 137 10.23 5.48 4.42
N ALA A 138 11.17 6.13 5.09
CA ALA A 138 10.92 7.38 5.83
C ALA A 138 10.39 8.52 4.96
N VAL A 139 10.90 8.66 3.73
CA VAL A 139 10.39 9.66 2.77
C VAL A 139 9.04 9.22 2.22
N VAL A 140 8.88 7.93 1.89
CA VAL A 140 7.60 7.36 1.42
C VAL A 140 6.48 7.57 2.45
N ASP A 141 6.76 7.34 3.73
CA ASP A 141 5.79 7.52 4.82
C ASP A 141 5.21 8.94 4.81
N VAL A 142 6.08 9.94 4.73
CA VAL A 142 5.68 11.35 4.71
C VAL A 142 4.92 11.69 3.43
N LEU A 143 5.29 11.14 2.27
CA LEU A 143 4.56 11.38 1.03
C LEU A 143 3.15 10.75 1.06
N VAL A 144 3.01 9.57 1.66
CA VAL A 144 1.73 8.87 1.80
C VAL A 144 0.83 9.53 2.84
N GLU A 145 1.35 10.33 3.78
CA GLU A 145 0.55 11.06 4.77
C GLU A 145 -0.61 11.86 4.13
N PHE A 146 -0.35 12.47 2.98
CA PHE A 146 -1.26 13.34 2.23
C PHE A 146 -2.34 12.60 1.42
N LEU A 147 -2.19 11.29 1.19
CA LEU A 147 -3.13 10.44 0.45
C LEU A 147 -3.50 10.98 -0.95
N GLU A 148 -2.56 11.65 -1.60
CA GLU A 148 -2.76 12.21 -2.94
C GLU A 148 -2.62 11.13 -4.01
N GLN A 149 -3.64 10.99 -4.86
CA GLN A 149 -3.72 9.86 -5.77
C GLN A 149 -2.51 9.75 -6.70
N GLU A 150 -2.14 10.84 -7.36
CA GLU A 150 -1.03 10.85 -8.31
C GLU A 150 0.33 10.53 -7.66
N VAL A 151 0.54 10.95 -6.40
CA VAL A 151 1.78 10.69 -5.67
C VAL A 151 1.86 9.21 -5.28
N VAL A 152 0.77 8.66 -4.73
CA VAL A 152 0.72 7.26 -4.32
C VAL A 152 0.87 6.31 -5.50
N GLU A 153 0.19 6.57 -6.63
CA GLU A 153 0.35 5.76 -7.84
C GLU A 153 1.79 5.80 -8.36
N THR A 154 2.40 6.98 -8.37
CA THR A 154 3.81 7.17 -8.75
C THR A 154 4.73 6.36 -7.84
N LEU A 155 4.53 6.41 -6.52
CA LEU A 155 5.31 5.63 -5.55
C LEU A 155 5.14 4.13 -5.76
N LEU A 156 3.92 3.64 -5.96
CA LEU A 156 3.67 2.21 -6.15
C LEU A 156 4.28 1.67 -7.45
N LEU A 157 4.30 2.49 -8.52
CA LEU A 157 4.98 2.19 -9.78
C LEU A 157 6.51 2.25 -9.66
N ASN A 158 7.03 3.03 -8.72
CA ASN A 158 8.46 3.20 -8.51
C ASN A 158 9.08 1.99 -7.79
N LYS A 159 9.73 1.11 -8.55
CA LYS A 159 10.44 -0.07 -8.03
C LYS A 159 11.60 0.26 -7.08
N GLY A 160 12.11 1.50 -7.10
CA GLY A 160 13.17 1.96 -6.21
C GLY A 160 12.67 2.65 -4.94
N ALA A 161 11.36 2.82 -4.76
CA ALA A 161 10.77 3.28 -3.52
C ALA A 161 10.63 2.09 -2.56
N ASN A 162 11.11 2.22 -1.32
CA ASN A 162 10.89 1.24 -0.26
C ASN A 162 9.67 1.65 0.57
N PHE A 163 8.81 0.71 0.93
CA PHE A 163 7.63 1.00 1.74
C PHE A 163 7.77 0.45 3.16
N SER A 164 7.46 1.28 4.15
CA SER A 164 7.23 0.80 5.51
C SER A 164 5.91 0.02 5.59
N GLU A 165 5.74 -0.74 6.66
CA GLU A 165 4.45 -1.39 6.96
C GLU A 165 3.33 -0.35 7.08
N THR A 166 3.61 0.77 7.75
CA THR A 166 2.66 1.86 7.98
C THR A 166 2.21 2.50 6.67
N ALA A 167 3.13 2.74 5.72
CA ALA A 167 2.78 3.23 4.38
C ALA A 167 1.87 2.24 3.64
N ILE A 168 2.22 0.95 3.63
CA ILE A 168 1.39 -0.08 2.99
C ILE A 168 -0.01 -0.11 3.59
N GLN A 169 -0.14 -0.03 4.92
CA GLN A 169 -1.44 -0.04 5.59
C GLN A 169 -2.29 1.21 5.30
N ARG A 170 -1.66 2.39 5.23
CA ARG A 170 -2.36 3.62 4.84
C ARG A 170 -2.92 3.50 3.42
N ILE A 171 -2.10 3.05 2.47
CA ILE A 171 -2.53 2.85 1.07
C ILE A 171 -3.58 1.74 0.96
N LEU A 172 -3.41 0.64 1.70
CA LEU A 172 -4.35 -0.47 1.79
C LEU A 172 -5.75 0.03 2.18
N THR A 173 -5.83 0.90 3.17
CA THR A 173 -7.10 1.48 3.63
C THR A 173 -7.80 2.25 2.50
N VAL A 174 -7.06 3.07 1.75
CA VAL A 174 -7.60 3.83 0.62
C VAL A 174 -7.97 2.93 -0.57
N SER A 175 -7.25 1.82 -0.76
CA SER A 175 -7.48 0.88 -1.87
C SER A 175 -8.91 0.32 -1.92
N ARG A 176 -9.65 0.34 -0.80
CA ARG A 176 -11.06 -0.05 -0.72
C ARG A 176 -11.94 0.63 -1.78
N ASN A 177 -11.62 1.88 -2.09
CA ASN A 177 -12.38 2.71 -3.04
C ASN A 177 -11.55 3.04 -4.29
N CYS A 178 -10.41 2.37 -4.50
CA CYS A 178 -9.48 2.67 -5.59
C CYS A 178 -8.87 1.37 -6.17
N GLN A 179 -9.52 0.80 -7.20
CA GLN A 179 -9.04 -0.42 -7.87
C GLN A 179 -7.62 -0.29 -8.47
N PRO A 180 -7.20 0.86 -9.03
CA PRO A 180 -5.81 1.04 -9.45
C PRO A 180 -4.79 0.73 -8.34
N TYR A 181 -5.09 1.09 -7.08
CA TYR A 181 -4.20 0.79 -5.95
C TYR A 181 -4.09 -0.71 -5.70
N VAL A 182 -5.19 -1.44 -5.77
CA VAL A 182 -5.20 -2.90 -5.58
C VAL A 182 -4.25 -3.55 -6.59
N LYS A 183 -4.37 -3.18 -7.87
CA LYS A 183 -3.52 -3.69 -8.96
C LYS A 183 -2.04 -3.39 -8.74
N LEU A 184 -1.72 -2.19 -8.25
CA LEU A 184 -0.34 -1.76 -8.03
C LEU A 184 0.25 -2.38 -6.76
N LEU A 185 -0.48 -2.36 -5.64
CA LEU A 185 -0.10 -3.00 -4.38
C LEU A 185 0.14 -4.49 -4.55
N ALA A 186 -0.73 -5.20 -5.30
CA ALA A 186 -0.61 -6.63 -5.55
C ALA A 186 0.72 -7.05 -6.19
N LYS A 187 1.49 -6.10 -6.75
CA LYS A 187 2.81 -6.34 -7.37
C LYS A 187 3.99 -5.93 -6.49
N ARG A 188 3.77 -5.22 -5.37
CA ARG A 188 4.83 -4.75 -4.46
C ARG A 188 5.39 -5.89 -3.63
N GLU A 189 6.71 -5.93 -3.44
CA GLU A 189 7.38 -6.99 -2.67
C GLU A 189 7.04 -6.93 -1.18
N GLU A 190 6.82 -5.72 -0.67
CA GLU A 190 6.47 -5.44 0.73
C GLU A 190 5.06 -5.92 1.10
N LEU A 191 4.23 -6.28 0.10
CA LEU A 191 2.88 -6.76 0.34
C LEU A 191 2.89 -8.17 0.95
N ARG A 192 2.47 -8.25 2.23
CA ARG A 192 2.33 -9.48 3.01
C ARG A 192 0.99 -10.18 2.77
N PRO A 193 0.84 -11.47 3.13
CA PRO A 193 -0.44 -12.19 3.06
C PRO A 193 -1.60 -11.46 3.78
N SER A 194 -1.31 -10.78 4.90
CA SER A 194 -2.28 -9.95 5.63
C SER A 194 -2.91 -8.88 4.76
N HIS A 195 -2.11 -8.18 3.96
CA HIS A 195 -2.59 -7.13 3.08
C HIS A 195 -3.32 -7.72 1.88
N GLY A 196 -2.69 -8.68 1.20
CA GLY A 196 -3.25 -9.29 -0.01
C GLY A 196 -4.61 -9.94 0.23
N LEU A 197 -4.70 -10.85 1.21
CA LEU A 197 -5.94 -11.58 1.51
C LEU A 197 -7.02 -10.69 2.15
N THR A 198 -6.67 -9.51 2.66
CA THR A 198 -7.64 -8.48 3.07
C THR A 198 -8.14 -7.71 1.84
N MET A 199 -7.25 -7.28 0.93
CA MET A 199 -7.65 -6.59 -0.32
C MET A 199 -8.60 -7.41 -1.17
N PHE A 200 -8.48 -8.73 -1.14
CA PHE A 200 -9.35 -9.65 -1.86
C PHE A 200 -10.84 -9.30 -1.72
N TRP A 201 -11.26 -8.85 -0.53
CA TRP A 201 -12.67 -8.57 -0.24
C TRP A 201 -13.26 -7.39 -1.03
N TRP A 202 -12.44 -6.49 -1.56
CA TRP A 202 -12.88 -5.37 -2.40
C TRP A 202 -12.19 -5.32 -3.76
N ALA A 203 -11.27 -6.23 -4.04
CA ALA A 203 -10.60 -6.36 -5.33
C ALA A 203 -11.58 -6.79 -6.44
N ASP A 204 -11.39 -6.30 -7.65
CA ASP A 204 -12.01 -6.87 -8.85
C ASP A 204 -11.52 -8.30 -9.16
N GLY A 205 -12.22 -9.02 -10.04
CA GLY A 205 -11.94 -10.44 -10.33
C GLY A 205 -10.51 -10.71 -10.81
N GLN A 206 -9.91 -9.82 -11.60
CA GLN A 206 -8.52 -9.98 -12.08
C GLN A 206 -7.51 -9.84 -10.93
N ASN A 207 -7.73 -8.86 -10.06
CA ASN A 207 -6.92 -8.66 -8.88
C ASN A 207 -7.12 -9.76 -7.84
N ARG A 208 -8.36 -10.26 -7.65
CA ARG A 208 -8.66 -11.42 -6.79
C ARG A 208 -7.87 -12.66 -7.22
N LYS A 209 -7.85 -12.98 -8.53
CA LYS A 209 -7.04 -14.07 -9.07
C LYS A 209 -5.54 -13.88 -8.78
N THR A 210 -5.03 -12.67 -8.97
CA THR A 210 -3.63 -12.33 -8.70
C THR A 210 -3.29 -12.52 -7.21
N ILE A 211 -4.17 -12.07 -6.32
CA ILE A 211 -4.03 -12.22 -4.86
C ILE A 211 -4.02 -13.69 -4.45
N LEU A 212 -4.98 -14.49 -4.92
CA LEU A 212 -5.06 -15.91 -4.58
C LEU A 212 -3.84 -16.68 -5.09
N HIS A 213 -3.37 -16.38 -6.30
CA HIS A 213 -2.17 -17.00 -6.85
C HIS A 213 -0.91 -16.66 -6.04
N ARG A 214 -0.76 -15.39 -5.62
CA ARG A 214 0.44 -14.93 -4.90
C ARG A 214 0.46 -15.36 -3.43
N PHE A 215 -0.68 -15.34 -2.75
CA PHE A 215 -0.76 -15.52 -1.29
C PHE A 215 -1.43 -16.82 -0.85
N GLY A 216 -2.11 -17.53 -1.75
CA GLY A 216 -2.56 -18.90 -1.52
C GLY A 216 -1.39 -19.87 -1.70
N VAL A 217 -0.50 -19.91 -0.72
CA VAL A 217 0.69 -20.78 -0.73
C VAL A 217 0.54 -21.94 0.27
N THR A 218 1.33 -23.00 0.08
CA THR A 218 1.35 -24.14 1.01
C THR A 218 1.90 -23.74 2.37
N ARG A 219 1.50 -24.45 3.43
CA ARG A 219 2.01 -24.25 4.80
C ARG A 219 2.76 -25.48 5.32
N ALA A 220 3.32 -26.27 4.41
CA ALA A 220 3.93 -27.56 4.72
C ALA A 220 5.06 -27.47 5.77
N ILE A 221 5.88 -26.41 5.71
CA ILE A 221 6.96 -26.19 6.68
C ILE A 221 6.39 -25.95 8.08
N LEU A 222 5.41 -25.04 8.22
CA LEU A 222 4.75 -24.77 9.51
C LEU A 222 4.07 -26.02 10.06
N GLN A 223 3.38 -26.79 9.20
CA GLN A 223 2.72 -28.04 9.58
C GLN A 223 3.72 -29.07 10.10
N THR A 224 4.84 -29.25 9.40
CA THR A 224 5.87 -30.24 9.77
C THR A 224 6.57 -29.83 11.07
N SER A 225 6.95 -28.57 11.21
CA SER A 225 7.67 -28.07 12.39
C SER A 225 6.84 -28.07 13.67
N CYS A 226 5.51 -28.08 13.58
CA CYS A 226 4.62 -28.04 14.75
C CYS A 226 3.87 -29.36 15.00
N ALA A 227 4.19 -30.42 14.27
CA ALA A 227 3.43 -31.67 14.31
C ALA A 227 3.45 -32.35 15.70
N ASP A 228 4.56 -32.25 16.43
CA ASP A 228 4.74 -32.82 17.78
C ASP A 228 3.97 -32.04 18.86
N LEU A 229 3.56 -30.80 18.59
CA LEU A 229 2.85 -29.95 19.54
C LEU A 229 1.38 -30.34 19.72
N TYR A 230 0.75 -30.96 18.72
CA TYR A 230 -0.65 -31.41 18.79
C TYR A 230 -0.92 -32.43 19.91
N PRO A 231 -0.19 -33.57 20.02
CA PRO A 231 -0.41 -34.51 21.11
C PRO A 231 -0.10 -33.91 22.49
N ARG A 232 0.88 -32.99 22.58
CA ARG A 232 1.22 -32.29 23.82
C ARG A 232 0.11 -31.34 24.26
N ALA A 233 -0.37 -30.49 23.36
CA ALA A 233 -1.50 -29.60 23.62
C ALA A 233 -2.78 -30.39 24.00
N ALA A 234 -3.01 -31.56 23.38
CA ALA A 234 -4.12 -32.43 23.72
C ALA A 234 -3.97 -33.05 25.13
N ALA A 235 -2.76 -33.49 25.52
CA ALA A 235 -2.48 -34.00 26.86
C ALA A 235 -2.70 -32.93 27.95
N GLU A 236 -2.45 -31.66 27.62
CA GLU A 236 -2.75 -30.50 28.47
C GLU A 236 -4.23 -30.05 28.38
N GLY A 237 -5.11 -30.84 27.76
CA GLY A 237 -6.54 -30.53 27.66
C GLY A 237 -6.84 -29.29 26.81
N TRP A 238 -5.91 -28.85 25.95
CA TRP A 238 -5.98 -27.61 25.21
C TRP A 238 -6.19 -26.37 26.09
N ASN A 239 -5.67 -26.31 27.32
CA ASN A 239 -5.99 -25.22 28.25
C ASN A 239 -5.54 -23.83 27.77
N ASP A 240 -4.42 -23.73 27.05
CA ASP A 240 -3.92 -22.46 26.50
C ASP A 240 -4.70 -22.01 25.25
N ALA A 241 -5.36 -20.86 25.35
CA ALA A 241 -6.17 -20.32 24.27
C ALA A 241 -5.36 -19.76 23.09
N ALA A 242 -4.16 -19.22 23.32
CA ALA A 242 -3.29 -18.71 22.28
C ALA A 242 -2.70 -19.86 21.47
N VAL A 243 -2.20 -20.90 22.15
CA VAL A 243 -1.69 -22.13 21.52
C VAL A 243 -2.79 -22.80 20.69
N ARG A 244 -3.99 -22.95 21.25
CA ARG A 244 -5.14 -23.54 20.52
C ARG A 244 -5.45 -22.76 19.23
N LYS A 245 -5.47 -21.42 19.28
CA LYS A 245 -5.70 -20.57 18.10
C LYS A 245 -4.61 -20.73 17.05
N ALA A 246 -3.33 -20.76 17.46
CA ALA A 246 -2.19 -20.91 16.56
C ALA A 246 -2.19 -22.29 15.88
N LEU A 247 -2.36 -23.36 16.66
CA LEU A 247 -2.43 -24.73 16.12
C LEU A 247 -3.66 -24.95 15.23
N GLN A 248 -4.79 -24.29 15.53
CA GLN A 248 -5.97 -24.30 14.64
C GLN A 248 -5.67 -23.63 13.29
N PHE A 249 -4.88 -22.56 13.27
CA PHE A 249 -4.40 -22.02 12.01
C PHE A 249 -3.50 -23.05 11.32
N ILE A 250 -2.48 -23.60 11.97
CA ILE A 250 -1.49 -24.49 11.32
C ILE A 250 -2.09 -25.82 10.84
N GLU A 251 -3.18 -26.29 11.48
CA GLU A 251 -3.80 -27.59 11.25
C GLU A 251 -3.98 -27.93 9.76
N ARG A 252 -3.71 -29.19 9.42
CA ARG A 252 -3.86 -29.71 8.06
C ARG A 252 -5.32 -30.06 7.75
N ARG A 253 -6.05 -30.65 8.69
CA ARG A 253 -7.44 -31.11 8.49
C ARG A 253 -8.43 -29.95 8.49
N GLN A 254 -9.01 -29.62 7.34
CA GLN A 254 -9.94 -28.48 7.23
C GLN A 254 -11.29 -28.72 7.90
N ARG A 255 -11.90 -29.91 7.71
CA ARG A 255 -13.23 -30.20 8.24
C ARG A 255 -13.23 -30.32 9.76
N ASN A 256 -14.25 -29.78 10.41
CA ASN A 256 -14.49 -29.96 11.83
C ASN A 256 -15.39 -31.18 12.07
N ARG A 257 -14.79 -32.32 12.39
CA ARG A 257 -15.53 -33.58 12.63
C ARG A 257 -16.49 -33.48 13.82
N ALA A 258 -16.06 -32.83 14.91
CA ALA A 258 -16.88 -32.65 16.09
C ALA A 258 -18.12 -31.76 15.84
N ALA A 259 -18.06 -30.86 14.85
CA ALA A 259 -19.24 -30.10 14.44
C ALA A 259 -20.24 -31.00 13.68
N ALA A 260 -19.75 -31.85 12.76
CA ALA A 260 -20.61 -32.76 12.01
C ALA A 260 -21.35 -33.74 12.96
N GLU A 261 -20.68 -34.26 14.00
CA GLU A 261 -21.30 -35.15 14.99
C GLU A 261 -22.40 -34.48 15.83
N ARG A 262 -22.38 -33.15 15.96
CA ARG A 262 -23.36 -32.37 16.74
C ARG A 262 -24.43 -31.73 15.87
N SER A 263 -24.22 -31.71 14.56
CA SER A 263 -25.14 -31.11 13.60
C SER A 263 -26.33 -32.02 13.40
N GLU A 264 -27.50 -31.43 13.10
CA GLU A 264 -28.64 -32.20 12.59
C GLU A 264 -28.39 -32.73 11.16
N PHE A 265 -27.35 -32.23 10.50
CA PHE A 265 -26.90 -32.67 9.20
C PHE A 265 -25.71 -33.62 9.36
N GLU A 266 -25.87 -34.87 8.90
CA GLU A 266 -24.86 -35.93 9.02
C GLU A 266 -23.50 -35.57 8.37
N SER A 267 -23.50 -34.62 7.45
CA SER A 267 -22.30 -34.16 6.74
C SER A 267 -22.41 -32.72 6.23
N LEU A 268 -21.25 -32.15 5.87
CA LEU A 268 -21.19 -30.85 5.19
C LEU A 268 -21.96 -30.87 3.87
N GLU A 269 -21.83 -31.97 3.12
CA GLU A 269 -22.57 -32.24 1.90
C GLU A 269 -24.09 -32.21 2.12
N ALA A 270 -24.58 -32.88 3.18
CA ALA A 270 -26.00 -32.92 3.50
C ALA A 270 -26.57 -31.52 3.85
N ALA A 271 -25.82 -30.69 4.58
CA ALA A 271 -26.24 -29.32 4.84
C ALA A 271 -26.27 -28.46 3.57
N ILE A 272 -25.33 -28.67 2.63
CA ILE A 272 -25.32 -27.97 1.34
C ILE A 272 -26.48 -28.42 0.46
N ASP A 273 -26.80 -29.72 0.46
CA ASP A 273 -27.95 -30.28 -0.26
C ASP A 273 -29.27 -29.66 0.25
N GLU A 274 -29.43 -29.55 1.56
CA GLU A 274 -30.58 -28.90 2.16
C GLU A 274 -30.65 -27.40 1.83
N ALA A 275 -29.50 -26.70 1.85
CA ALA A 275 -29.42 -25.29 1.46
C ALA A 275 -29.76 -25.06 -0.01
N ALA A 276 -29.38 -25.97 -0.91
CA ALA A 276 -29.73 -25.88 -2.33
C ALA A 276 -31.23 -26.15 -2.59
N ARG A 277 -31.89 -26.90 -1.69
CA ARG A 277 -33.31 -27.22 -1.75
C ARG A 277 -34.19 -26.11 -1.18
N THR A 278 -33.79 -25.54 -0.04
CA THR A 278 -34.61 -24.60 0.75
C THR A 278 -34.15 -23.15 0.71
N GLY A 279 -32.98 -22.90 0.11
CA GLY A 279 -32.29 -21.62 0.18
C GLY A 279 -31.38 -21.52 1.41
N LEU A 280 -30.37 -20.65 1.34
CA LEU A 280 -29.42 -20.47 2.42
C LEU A 280 -30.04 -19.69 3.59
N THR A 281 -30.39 -20.40 4.66
CA THR A 281 -30.83 -19.79 5.92
C THR A 281 -29.65 -19.44 6.82
N LYS A 282 -29.87 -18.58 7.83
CA LYS A 282 -28.84 -18.27 8.86
C LYS A 282 -28.34 -19.53 9.58
N LYS A 283 -29.25 -20.48 9.87
CA LYS A 283 -28.90 -21.76 10.53
C LYS A 283 -28.01 -22.60 9.62
N LEU A 284 -28.41 -22.80 8.36
CA LEU A 284 -27.61 -23.55 7.38
C LEU A 284 -26.25 -22.92 7.13
N SER A 285 -26.18 -21.58 7.02
CA SER A 285 -24.91 -20.86 6.91
C SER A 285 -23.99 -21.12 8.11
N GLN A 286 -24.52 -21.15 9.34
CA GLN A 286 -23.76 -21.48 10.55
C GLN A 286 -23.27 -22.93 10.55
N GLU A 287 -24.14 -23.88 10.24
CA GLU A 287 -23.80 -25.31 10.19
C GLU A 287 -22.72 -25.60 9.14
N ILE A 288 -22.89 -25.08 7.92
CA ILE A 288 -21.89 -25.19 6.84
C ILE A 288 -20.56 -24.58 7.29
N SER A 289 -20.58 -23.41 7.94
CA SER A 289 -19.38 -22.76 8.47
C SER A 289 -18.64 -23.63 9.48
N TYR A 290 -19.36 -24.15 10.49
CA TYR A 290 -18.78 -24.96 11.53
C TYR A 290 -18.18 -26.24 10.97
N MET A 291 -18.91 -26.97 10.13
CA MET A 291 -18.43 -28.21 9.51
C MET A 291 -17.25 -27.97 8.55
N ALA A 292 -17.22 -26.83 7.85
CA ALA A 292 -16.08 -26.41 7.04
C ALA A 292 -14.87 -25.93 7.86
N GLY A 293 -14.97 -25.87 9.20
CA GLY A 293 -13.86 -25.53 10.09
C GLY A 293 -13.61 -24.02 10.25
N ILE A 294 -14.63 -23.19 10.00
CA ILE A 294 -14.56 -21.74 10.12
C ILE A 294 -15.63 -21.19 11.07
N LYS A 295 -15.42 -20.00 11.62
CA LYS A 295 -16.42 -19.33 12.44
C LYS A 295 -17.54 -18.74 11.57
N PRO A 296 -18.79 -18.63 12.11
CA PRO A 296 -19.92 -18.08 11.36
C PRO A 296 -19.70 -16.71 10.73
N ALA A 297 -18.93 -15.82 11.36
CA ALA A 297 -18.63 -14.50 10.81
C ALA A 297 -17.86 -14.59 9.47
N THR A 298 -16.89 -15.51 9.37
CA THR A 298 -16.14 -15.75 8.13
C THR A 298 -17.01 -16.43 7.08
N GLY A 299 -17.81 -17.44 7.47
CA GLY A 299 -18.70 -18.10 6.53
C GLY A 299 -19.78 -17.15 5.99
N ALA A 300 -20.37 -16.32 6.84
CA ALA A 300 -21.27 -15.26 6.40
C ALA A 300 -20.58 -14.30 5.42
N GLN A 301 -19.36 -13.83 5.73
CA GLN A 301 -18.60 -12.97 4.81
C GLN A 301 -18.41 -13.61 3.44
N ILE A 302 -18.06 -14.90 3.39
CA ILE A 302 -17.90 -15.67 2.14
C ILE A 302 -19.22 -15.81 1.38
N MET A 303 -20.29 -16.22 2.07
CA MET A 303 -21.59 -16.52 1.45
C MET A 303 -22.36 -15.27 1.02
N THR A 304 -22.04 -14.11 1.59
CA THR A 304 -22.63 -12.82 1.20
C THR A 304 -21.76 -12.04 0.21
N ASP A 305 -20.64 -12.60 -0.27
CA ASP A 305 -19.81 -11.93 -1.26
C ASP A 305 -20.60 -11.71 -2.56
N PRO A 306 -20.64 -10.47 -3.10
CA PRO A 306 -21.46 -10.16 -4.26
C PRO A 306 -21.10 -10.94 -5.51
N THR A 307 -19.85 -11.38 -5.70
CA THR A 307 -19.46 -12.16 -6.89
C THR A 307 -19.57 -13.66 -6.64
N GLY A 308 -19.42 -14.08 -5.38
CA GLY A 308 -19.51 -15.49 -4.97
C GLY A 308 -18.20 -16.25 -5.13
N GLU A 309 -17.17 -15.67 -5.76
CA GLU A 309 -15.83 -16.28 -5.89
C GLU A 309 -15.25 -16.92 -4.62
N PRO A 310 -15.45 -16.37 -3.39
CA PRO A 310 -14.90 -16.98 -2.18
C PRO A 310 -15.54 -18.36 -1.87
N LEU A 311 -16.70 -18.67 -2.45
CA LEU A 311 -17.29 -20.02 -2.41
C LEU A 311 -16.39 -21.07 -3.07
N GLY A 312 -15.61 -20.68 -4.10
CA GLY A 312 -14.63 -21.57 -4.72
C GLY A 312 -13.58 -22.04 -3.70
N VAL A 313 -13.08 -21.11 -2.87
CA VAL A 313 -12.16 -21.43 -1.77
C VAL A 313 -12.85 -22.26 -0.68
N LEU A 314 -14.08 -21.87 -0.28
CA LEU A 314 -14.86 -22.59 0.72
C LEU A 314 -15.17 -24.03 0.32
N CYS A 315 -15.42 -24.29 -0.97
CA CYS A 315 -15.68 -25.64 -1.46
C CYS A 315 -14.38 -26.44 -1.62
N LYS A 316 -13.33 -25.83 -2.18
CA LYS A 316 -12.07 -26.53 -2.46
C LYS A 316 -11.35 -26.96 -1.18
N ALA A 317 -11.27 -26.09 -0.16
CA ALA A 317 -10.51 -26.33 1.06
C ALA A 317 -10.94 -27.61 1.86
N PRO A 318 -12.23 -27.87 2.13
CA PRO A 318 -12.69 -29.11 2.76
C PRO A 318 -12.79 -30.29 1.79
N GLY A 319 -12.42 -30.12 0.51
CA GLY A 319 -12.45 -31.17 -0.50
C GLY A 319 -13.84 -31.48 -1.06
N LEU A 320 -14.75 -30.49 -1.10
CA LEU A 320 -16.04 -30.66 -1.76
C LEU A 320 -15.86 -30.72 -3.28
N LYS A 321 -16.64 -31.58 -3.94
CA LYS A 321 -16.65 -31.69 -5.40
C LYS A 321 -17.34 -30.48 -6.05
N ARG A 322 -17.10 -30.29 -7.36
CA ARG A 322 -17.70 -29.19 -8.16
C ARG A 322 -19.22 -29.14 -8.08
N GLU A 323 -19.91 -30.28 -7.95
CA GLU A 323 -21.38 -30.29 -7.79
C GLU A 323 -21.86 -29.47 -6.57
N TYR A 324 -21.10 -29.48 -5.48
CA TYR A 324 -21.46 -28.74 -4.27
C TYR A 324 -21.20 -27.24 -4.39
N LEU A 325 -20.30 -26.84 -5.29
CA LEU A 325 -20.09 -25.45 -5.66
C LEU A 325 -21.33 -24.87 -6.36
N LEU A 326 -21.92 -25.63 -7.29
CA LEU A 326 -23.16 -25.25 -7.97
C LEU A 326 -24.37 -25.24 -7.02
N LYS A 327 -24.43 -26.21 -6.10
CA LYS A 327 -25.45 -26.24 -5.04
C LYS A 327 -25.35 -25.02 -4.12
N MET A 328 -24.15 -24.62 -3.73
CA MET A 328 -23.92 -23.39 -2.96
C MET A 328 -24.31 -22.13 -3.73
N TRP A 329 -23.96 -22.06 -5.03
CA TRP A 329 -24.38 -20.97 -5.92
C TRP A 329 -25.90 -20.79 -5.96
N LYS A 330 -26.62 -21.90 -6.14
CA LYS A 330 -28.08 -21.92 -6.10
C LYS A 330 -28.61 -21.55 -4.71
N ALA A 331 -28.00 -22.07 -3.64
CA ALA A 331 -28.43 -21.82 -2.26
C ALA A 331 -28.38 -20.32 -1.89
N ILE A 332 -27.39 -19.57 -2.40
CA ILE A 332 -27.30 -18.11 -2.20
C ILE A 332 -28.24 -17.31 -3.12
N GLY A 333 -29.11 -17.98 -3.89
CA GLY A 333 -30.12 -17.34 -4.73
C GLY A 333 -29.62 -16.80 -6.06
N LYS A 334 -28.43 -17.22 -6.52
CA LYS A 334 -27.89 -16.81 -7.82
C LYS A 334 -28.29 -17.77 -8.94
N THR A 335 -28.49 -17.22 -10.13
CA THR A 335 -28.90 -17.96 -11.34
C THR A 335 -27.68 -18.43 -12.14
N GLU A 336 -27.81 -19.58 -12.82
CA GLU A 336 -26.74 -20.12 -13.68
C GLU A 336 -26.64 -19.42 -15.04
N ALA A 337 -27.73 -18.80 -15.49
CA ALA A 337 -27.82 -18.01 -16.70
C ALA A 337 -28.44 -16.64 -16.41
N LEU A 338 -28.13 -15.67 -17.26
CA LEU A 338 -28.81 -14.37 -17.31
C LEU A 338 -30.19 -14.51 -17.97
N ASP A 339 -31.00 -13.44 -17.93
CA ASP A 339 -32.36 -13.44 -18.47
C ASP A 339 -32.41 -13.72 -19.99
N ASP A 340 -31.32 -13.45 -20.71
CA ASP A 340 -31.16 -13.72 -22.14
C ASP A 340 -30.69 -15.16 -22.46
N GLY A 341 -30.53 -16.00 -21.43
CA GLY A 341 -30.08 -17.38 -21.55
C GLY A 341 -28.56 -17.56 -21.66
N THR A 342 -27.77 -16.48 -21.62
CA THR A 342 -26.32 -16.58 -21.62
C THR A 342 -25.79 -17.09 -20.26
N PRO A 343 -24.68 -17.85 -20.23
CA PRO A 343 -24.08 -18.30 -18.97
C PRO A 343 -23.73 -17.12 -18.06
N ASN A 344 -23.97 -17.27 -16.76
CA ASN A 344 -23.65 -16.22 -15.81
C ASN A 344 -22.12 -16.05 -15.70
N PRO A 345 -21.54 -14.88 -16.06
CA PRO A 345 -20.09 -14.69 -16.05
C PRO A 345 -19.49 -14.78 -14.65
N GLU A 346 -20.25 -14.48 -13.60
CA GLU A 346 -19.81 -14.64 -12.22
C GLU A 346 -19.69 -16.12 -11.83
N LEU A 347 -20.59 -16.97 -12.34
CA LEU A 347 -20.52 -18.42 -12.15
C LEU A 347 -19.28 -18.98 -12.86
N GLU A 348 -18.99 -18.53 -14.08
CA GLU A 348 -17.77 -18.90 -14.82
C GLU A 348 -16.51 -18.52 -14.04
N ASN A 349 -16.45 -17.30 -13.51
CA ASN A 349 -15.32 -16.84 -12.68
C ASN A 349 -15.16 -17.67 -11.40
N LEU A 350 -16.26 -17.98 -10.71
CA LEU A 350 -16.23 -18.83 -9.52
C LEU A 350 -15.74 -20.25 -9.84
N ILE A 351 -16.16 -20.84 -10.97
CA ILE A 351 -15.68 -22.16 -11.42
C ILE A 351 -14.18 -22.08 -11.71
N ALA A 352 -13.73 -21.03 -12.41
CA ALA A 352 -12.33 -20.82 -12.71
C ALA A 352 -11.47 -20.68 -11.44
N VAL A 353 -11.97 -19.98 -10.41
CA VAL A 353 -11.30 -19.89 -9.10
C VAL A 353 -11.17 -21.27 -8.45
N TYR A 354 -12.26 -22.04 -8.40
CA TYR A 354 -12.26 -23.38 -7.81
C TYR A 354 -11.30 -24.33 -8.53
N ASP A 355 -11.23 -24.27 -9.86
CA ASP A 355 -10.37 -25.12 -10.67
C ASP A 355 -8.89 -24.75 -10.54
N ALA A 356 -8.59 -23.45 -10.52
CA ALA A 356 -7.21 -22.94 -10.50
C ALA A 356 -6.52 -23.14 -9.13
N ILE A 357 -7.26 -23.08 -8.02
CA ILE A 357 -6.67 -23.21 -6.68
C ILE A 357 -6.54 -24.68 -6.27
N SER A 358 -5.36 -25.04 -5.74
CA SER A 358 -5.15 -26.37 -5.15
C SER A 358 -5.86 -26.50 -3.80
N THR A 359 -6.15 -27.72 -3.37
CA THR A 359 -6.77 -27.96 -2.05
C THR A 359 -5.93 -27.39 -0.90
N ASP A 360 -4.61 -27.57 -0.92
CA ASP A 360 -3.72 -27.07 0.15
C ASP A 360 -3.67 -25.54 0.18
N ASN A 361 -3.60 -24.90 -0.99
CA ASN A 361 -3.62 -23.44 -1.10
C ASN A 361 -4.99 -22.87 -0.64
N ALA A 362 -6.09 -23.54 -1.00
CA ALA A 362 -7.43 -23.16 -0.55
C ALA A 362 -7.57 -23.29 0.98
N GLN A 363 -7.01 -24.34 1.58
CA GLN A 363 -6.96 -24.49 3.04
C GLN A 363 -6.17 -23.35 3.69
N THR A 364 -5.03 -22.97 3.13
CA THR A 364 -4.26 -21.81 3.60
C THR A 364 -5.11 -20.53 3.57
N VAL A 365 -5.73 -20.22 2.44
CA VAL A 365 -6.55 -19.01 2.29
C VAL A 365 -7.74 -19.03 3.25
N LEU A 366 -8.48 -20.13 3.31
CA LEU A 366 -9.67 -20.24 4.15
C LEU A 366 -9.34 -20.11 5.64
N ARG A 367 -8.24 -20.72 6.09
CA ARG A 367 -7.79 -20.57 7.48
C ARG A 367 -7.26 -19.19 7.77
N TYR A 368 -6.57 -18.57 6.81
CA TYR A 368 -6.11 -17.21 6.96
C TYR A 368 -7.29 -16.26 7.12
N TRP A 369 -8.31 -16.33 6.25
CA TRP A 369 -9.53 -15.54 6.39
C TRP A 369 -10.24 -15.80 7.71
N ASN A 370 -10.34 -17.06 8.14
CA ASN A 370 -10.95 -17.38 9.43
C ASN A 370 -10.18 -16.75 10.60
N TRP A 371 -8.86 -16.86 10.59
CA TRP A 371 -8.01 -16.29 11.63
C TRP A 371 -8.02 -14.75 11.60
N SER A 372 -7.80 -14.13 10.44
CA SER A 372 -7.66 -12.68 10.31
C SER A 372 -8.97 -11.94 10.57
N LEU A 373 -10.12 -12.52 10.21
CA LEU A 373 -11.41 -11.90 10.46
C LEU A 373 -11.91 -12.08 11.88
N THR A 374 -11.41 -13.06 12.65
CA THR A 374 -12.08 -13.46 13.90
C THR A 374 -11.19 -13.68 15.12
N SER A 375 -9.86 -13.65 14.97
CA SER A 375 -8.94 -13.90 16.10
C SER A 375 -8.94 -12.77 17.13
N SER A 376 -9.23 -11.54 16.69
CA SER A 376 -9.16 -10.29 17.47
C SER A 376 -10.49 -9.52 17.53
N LEU A 377 -11.62 -10.20 17.32
CA LEU A 377 -12.96 -9.61 17.50
C LEU A 377 -13.32 -9.48 19.00
N THR A 378 -12.62 -8.60 19.71
CA THR A 378 -12.96 -8.23 21.10
C THR A 378 -14.15 -7.26 21.13
N PRO A 379 -14.84 -7.10 22.27
CA PRO A 379 -15.89 -6.09 22.41
C PRO A 379 -15.42 -4.67 22.03
N GLU A 380 -14.17 -4.34 22.33
CA GLU A 380 -13.56 -3.07 21.98
C GLU A 380 -13.34 -2.92 20.46
N VAL A 381 -12.75 -3.93 19.80
CA VAL A 381 -12.61 -3.92 18.33
C VAL A 381 -13.98 -3.82 17.66
N LEU A 382 -15.00 -4.50 18.17
CA LEU A 382 -16.36 -4.37 17.65
C LEU A 382 -16.91 -2.94 17.77
N GLN A 383 -16.52 -2.16 18.78
CA GLN A 383 -16.89 -0.74 18.86
C GLN A 383 -16.18 0.10 17.79
N TYR A 384 -14.89 -0.15 17.52
CA TYR A 384 -14.16 0.48 16.42
C TYR A 384 -14.85 0.23 15.08
N ILE A 385 -15.20 -1.04 14.80
CA ILE A 385 -15.92 -1.46 13.60
C ILE A 385 -17.25 -0.71 13.47
N LYS A 386 -18.06 -0.66 14.54
CA LYS A 386 -19.35 0.06 14.55
C LYS A 386 -19.21 1.55 14.28
N LYS A 387 -18.10 2.17 14.69
CA LYS A 387 -17.81 3.59 14.48
C LYS A 387 -17.15 3.87 13.12
N GLY A 388 -16.85 2.84 12.32
CA GLY A 388 -16.12 3.00 11.06
C GLY A 388 -14.67 3.44 11.25
N VAL A 389 -14.09 3.22 12.43
CA VAL A 389 -12.72 3.62 12.76
C VAL A 389 -11.82 2.39 12.71
N ILE A 390 -10.66 2.52 12.07
CA ILE A 390 -9.67 1.44 11.99
C ILE A 390 -8.80 1.50 13.27
N PRO A 391 -8.70 0.40 14.04
CA PRO A 391 -7.86 0.35 15.23
C PRO A 391 -6.37 0.42 14.86
N ARG A 392 -5.53 0.87 15.78
CA ARG A 392 -4.06 0.87 15.59
C ARG A 392 -3.52 -0.57 15.67
N GLU A 393 -2.60 -0.92 14.77
CA GLU A 393 -2.04 -2.27 14.74
C GLU A 393 -1.25 -2.58 16.01
N GLU A 394 -0.51 -1.61 16.53
CA GLU A 394 0.34 -1.76 17.72
C GLU A 394 -0.46 -2.21 18.95
N ASP A 395 -1.71 -1.77 19.05
CA ASP A 395 -2.59 -2.05 20.19
C ASP A 395 -3.40 -3.35 19.99
N PHE A 396 -3.84 -3.66 18.75
CA PHE A 396 -4.84 -4.70 18.49
C PHE A 396 -4.42 -5.78 17.46
N GLY A 397 -3.28 -5.60 16.80
CA GLY A 397 -2.72 -6.49 15.79
C GLY A 397 -3.40 -6.44 14.41
N ALA A 398 -2.74 -7.04 13.42
CA ALA A 398 -3.17 -7.07 12.02
C ALA A 398 -4.58 -7.63 11.79
N ALA A 399 -5.02 -8.59 12.62
CA ALA A 399 -6.34 -9.19 12.52
C ALA A 399 -7.45 -8.21 12.91
N ALA A 400 -7.23 -7.33 13.89
CA ALA A 400 -8.22 -6.31 14.24
C ALA A 400 -8.39 -5.28 13.10
N ILE A 401 -7.29 -4.87 12.46
CA ILE A 401 -7.33 -4.03 11.26
C ILE A 401 -8.07 -4.73 10.13
N THR A 402 -7.74 -6.00 9.86
CA THR A 402 -8.40 -6.79 8.81
C THR A 402 -9.91 -6.86 9.06
N ALA A 403 -10.33 -7.20 10.27
CA ALA A 403 -11.74 -7.25 10.64
C ALA A 403 -12.42 -5.87 10.50
N ALA A 404 -11.76 -4.78 10.89
CA ALA A 404 -12.30 -3.44 10.73
C ALA A 404 -12.40 -2.98 9.29
N LEU A 405 -11.42 -3.32 8.45
CA LEU A 405 -11.50 -3.05 7.02
C LEU A 405 -12.61 -3.87 6.39
N VAL A 406 -12.72 -5.16 6.68
CA VAL A 406 -13.69 -6.03 5.98
C VAL A 406 -15.13 -5.83 6.48
N PHE A 407 -15.33 -5.67 7.79
CA PHE A 407 -16.67 -5.52 8.38
C PHE A 407 -17.11 -4.06 8.56
N GLY A 408 -16.17 -3.11 8.66
CA GLY A 408 -16.44 -1.74 9.11
C GLY A 408 -16.95 -0.74 8.08
N ASN A 409 -17.18 -1.13 6.81
CA ASN A 409 -17.94 -0.31 5.86
C ASN A 409 -18.69 -1.19 4.84
N ARG A 410 -19.78 -1.81 5.28
CA ARG A 410 -20.86 -2.19 4.37
C ARG A 410 -21.81 -0.98 4.31
N LYS A 411 -21.59 -0.08 3.36
CA LYS A 411 -22.63 0.88 2.98
C LYS A 411 -23.65 0.16 2.11
#